data_AF-A0AAD9UHH7-F1
#
_entry.id   AF-A0AAD9UHH7-F1
#
_cell.length_a   1.000
_cell.length_b   1.000
_cell.length_c   1.000
_cell.angle_alpha   90.00
_cell.angle_beta   90.00
_cell.angle_gamma   90.00
#
_symmetry.space_group_name_H-M   'P 1'
#
loop_
_entity.id
_entity.type
_entity.pdbx_description
1 polymer ?
#
loop_
_entity_poly.entity_id
_entity_poly.type
_entity_poly.pdbx_seq_one_letter_code
_entity_poly.pdbx_strand_id
1 'polypeptide(L)'
;MNLVRDPELEVKATLEHLLKQENVVLEYWTATMRRLDQCQQYVFFESSAKQALEWIHDNGEVYLSTHTNAGKNLEETQTLLKEHNEFKARAKETREKVKLLLQVADGLVEKGHVHATSIKSWVAAVDRRYKDFSCRMEKHRVKLETTLGLTHDPQEDRQSDPNLEEKLQQAAKELNEEKRRSARRKEFIMAELLQTERTYVKDLETCIDCYMAEMLAPDKELPAGISGKHDIIFGNIQDIYNFHNK
;
A
#
# COMPACT_ATOMS: atom_id res chain seq x y z
N MET A 1 0.12 -18.60 60.19
CA MET A 1 -0.15 -17.27 59.61
C MET A 1 -0.21 -17.43 58.12
N ASN A 2 -1.42 -17.49 57.55
CA ASN A 2 -1.60 -17.53 56.11
C ASN A 2 -1.28 -16.13 55.58
N LEU A 3 -0.25 -16.01 54.74
CA LEU A 3 -0.09 -14.82 53.90
C LEU A 3 -1.35 -14.72 53.05
N VAL A 4 -2.23 -13.77 53.38
CA VAL A 4 -3.31 -13.36 52.48
C VAL A 4 -2.60 -12.82 51.25
N ARG A 5 -2.62 -13.60 50.15
CA ARG A 5 -2.22 -13.12 48.82
C ARG A 5 -3.05 -11.87 48.57
N ASP A 6 -2.38 -10.73 48.42
CA ASP A 6 -3.03 -9.47 48.10
C ASP A 6 -3.61 -9.59 46.68
N PRO A 7 -4.95 -9.69 46.54
CA PRO A 7 -5.59 -9.90 45.24
C PRO A 7 -5.29 -8.75 44.27
N GLU A 8 -5.06 -7.54 44.78
CA GLU A 8 -4.72 -6.38 43.95
C GLU A 8 -3.34 -6.53 43.32
N LEU A 9 -2.36 -7.08 44.06
CA LEU A 9 -1.03 -7.39 43.51
C LEU A 9 -1.09 -8.50 42.46
N GLU A 10 -1.93 -9.52 42.66
CA GLU A 10 -2.12 -10.58 41.65
C GLU A 10 -2.81 -10.07 40.39
N VAL A 11 -3.83 -9.22 40.53
CA VAL A 11 -4.51 -8.58 39.40
C VAL A 11 -3.53 -7.69 38.64
N LYS A 12 -2.74 -6.86 39.35
CA LYS A 12 -1.73 -6.01 38.72
C LYS A 12 -0.66 -6.81 37.97
N ALA A 13 -0.14 -7.87 38.57
CA ALA A 13 0.84 -8.75 37.91
C ALA A 13 0.24 -9.43 36.65
N THR A 14 -1.04 -9.81 36.72
CA THR A 14 -1.75 -10.39 35.57
C THR A 14 -1.96 -9.36 34.45
N LEU A 15 -2.35 -8.13 34.79
CA LEU A 15 -2.48 -7.03 33.82
C LEU A 15 -1.15 -6.70 33.14
N GLU A 16 -0.05 -6.60 33.90
CA GLU A 16 1.29 -6.38 33.35
C GLU A 16 1.71 -7.52 32.41
N HIS A 17 1.37 -8.76 32.76
CA HIS A 17 1.61 -9.92 31.89
C HIS A 17 0.81 -9.84 30.59
N LEU A 18 -0.48 -9.53 30.67
CA LEU A 18 -1.36 -9.39 29.51
C LEU A 18 -0.91 -8.26 28.59
N LEU A 19 -0.57 -7.09 29.13
CA LEU A 19 -0.03 -5.97 28.35
C LEU A 19 1.27 -6.35 27.63
N LYS A 20 2.15 -7.12 28.30
CA LYS A 20 3.37 -7.61 27.65
C LYS A 20 3.05 -8.58 26.52
N GLN A 21 2.10 -9.50 26.72
CA GLN A 21 1.65 -10.42 25.67
C GLN A 21 1.02 -9.68 24.49
N GLU A 22 0.18 -8.68 24.76
CA GLU A 22 -0.43 -7.82 23.74
C GLU A 22 0.63 -7.12 22.90
N ASN A 23 1.62 -6.48 23.54
CA ASN A 23 2.72 -5.81 22.83
C ASN A 23 3.50 -6.78 21.93
N VAL A 24 3.78 -8.00 22.42
CA VAL A 24 4.44 -9.04 21.62
C VAL A 24 3.59 -9.41 20.41
N VAL A 25 2.28 -9.61 20.58
CA VAL A 25 1.37 -9.92 19.47
C VAL A 25 1.33 -8.77 18.45
N LEU A 26 1.29 -7.52 18.91
CA LEU A 26 1.31 -6.34 18.05
C LEU A 26 2.62 -6.22 17.26
N GLU A 27 3.75 -6.51 17.87
CA GLU A 27 5.05 -6.55 17.20
C GLU A 27 5.10 -7.63 16.12
N TYR A 28 4.66 -8.86 16.44
CA TYR A 28 4.58 -9.95 15.47
C TYR A 28 3.63 -9.64 14.31
N TRP A 29 2.47 -9.08 14.62
CA TRP A 29 1.50 -8.65 13.62
C TRP A 29 2.10 -7.60 12.69
N THR A 30 2.73 -6.57 13.24
CA THR A 30 3.37 -5.48 12.48
C THR A 30 4.49 -6.01 11.58
N ALA A 31 5.34 -6.89 12.09
CA ALA A 31 6.40 -7.53 11.32
C ALA A 31 5.83 -8.39 10.18
N THR A 32 4.76 -9.15 10.45
CA THR A 32 4.10 -10.00 9.46
C THR A 32 3.43 -9.18 8.37
N MET A 33 2.71 -8.11 8.73
CA MET A 33 2.12 -7.18 7.75
C MET A 33 3.19 -6.53 6.87
N ARG A 34 4.30 -6.07 7.47
CA ARG A 34 5.42 -5.50 6.71
C ARG A 34 5.99 -6.51 5.71
N ARG A 35 6.15 -7.78 6.10
CA ARG A 35 6.66 -8.82 5.21
C ARG A 35 5.69 -9.11 4.06
N LEU A 36 4.38 -9.14 4.33
CA LEU A 36 3.35 -9.33 3.31
C LEU A 36 3.34 -8.16 2.30
N ASP A 37 3.43 -6.91 2.76
CA ASP A 37 3.51 -5.72 1.89
C ASP A 37 4.73 -5.81 0.95
N GLN A 38 5.89 -6.25 1.46
CA GLN A 38 7.09 -6.48 0.65
C GLN A 38 6.93 -7.64 -0.35
N CYS A 39 6.27 -8.74 0.03
CA CYS A 39 5.95 -9.82 -0.91
C CYS A 39 5.05 -9.31 -2.04
N GLN A 40 4.02 -8.55 -1.69
CA GLN A 40 3.09 -7.98 -2.67
C GLN A 40 3.80 -7.01 -3.62
N GLN A 41 4.66 -6.12 -3.10
CA GLN A 41 5.49 -5.22 -3.91
C GLN A 41 6.37 -5.99 -4.90
N TYR A 42 7.00 -7.08 -4.45
CA TYR A 42 7.82 -7.92 -5.31
C TYR A 42 7.02 -8.57 -6.44
N VAL A 43 5.82 -9.11 -6.14
CA VAL A 43 4.98 -9.74 -7.17
C VAL A 43 4.54 -8.73 -8.23
N PHE A 44 4.16 -7.51 -7.83
CA PHE A 44 3.85 -6.44 -8.77
C PHE A 44 5.05 -6.07 -9.63
N PHE A 45 6.22 -5.90 -9.00
CA PHE A 45 7.46 -5.59 -9.69
C PHE A 45 7.84 -6.67 -10.71
N GLU A 46 7.77 -7.93 -10.32
CA GLU A 46 8.06 -9.08 -11.20
C GLU A 46 7.10 -9.12 -12.40
N SER A 47 5.80 -8.90 -12.16
CA SER A 47 4.81 -8.84 -13.23
C SER A 47 5.12 -7.72 -14.23
N SER A 48 5.45 -6.52 -13.74
CA SER A 48 5.84 -5.40 -14.60
C SER A 48 7.13 -5.68 -15.39
N ALA A 49 8.11 -6.35 -14.78
CA ALA A 49 9.35 -6.72 -15.45
C ALA A 49 9.10 -7.73 -16.57
N LYS A 50 8.26 -8.75 -16.32
CA LYS A 50 7.84 -9.74 -17.32
C LYS A 50 7.11 -9.08 -18.48
N GLN A 51 6.14 -8.21 -18.20
CA GLN A 51 5.40 -7.49 -19.24
C GLN A 51 6.33 -6.65 -20.13
N ALA A 52 7.32 -5.97 -19.56
CA ALA A 52 8.29 -5.19 -20.34
C ALA A 52 9.14 -6.09 -21.26
N LEU A 53 9.58 -7.25 -20.75
CA LEU A 53 10.36 -8.22 -21.53
C LEU A 53 9.55 -8.89 -22.63
N GLU A 54 8.32 -9.29 -22.33
CA GLU A 54 7.38 -9.86 -23.31
C GLU A 54 7.08 -8.87 -24.41
N TRP A 55 6.86 -7.58 -24.08
CA TRP A 55 6.66 -6.56 -25.11
C TRP A 55 7.89 -6.42 -26.03
N ILE A 56 9.10 -6.39 -25.46
CA ILE A 56 10.35 -6.31 -26.25
C ILE A 56 10.46 -7.52 -27.17
N HIS A 57 10.13 -8.72 -26.68
CA HIS A 57 10.18 -9.94 -27.47
C HIS A 57 9.12 -9.96 -28.59
N ASP A 58 7.85 -9.77 -28.25
CA ASP A 58 6.73 -10.00 -29.16
C ASP A 58 6.53 -8.83 -30.15
N ASN A 59 6.97 -7.63 -29.79
CA ASN A 59 6.81 -6.44 -30.63
C ASN A 59 8.17 -5.93 -31.13
N GLY A 60 9.13 -5.73 -30.22
CA GLY A 60 10.45 -5.18 -30.53
C GLY A 60 11.27 -6.08 -31.45
N GLU A 61 11.50 -7.32 -31.06
CA GLU A 61 12.30 -8.27 -31.83
C GLU A 61 11.61 -8.68 -33.12
N VAL A 62 10.28 -8.86 -33.10
CA VAL A 62 9.49 -9.13 -34.31
C VAL A 62 9.63 -7.99 -35.32
N TYR A 63 9.52 -6.73 -34.88
CA TYR A 63 9.73 -5.57 -35.76
C TYR A 63 11.14 -5.54 -36.34
N LEU A 64 12.17 -5.71 -35.51
CA LEU A 64 13.57 -5.68 -35.96
C LEU A 64 13.93 -6.86 -36.87
N SER A 65 13.30 -8.02 -36.70
CA SER A 65 13.53 -9.18 -37.56
C SER A 65 12.93 -9.01 -38.96
N THR A 66 11.78 -8.34 -39.04
CA THR A 66 11.07 -8.07 -40.30
C THR A 66 11.65 -6.87 -41.07
N HIS A 67 12.19 -5.88 -40.36
CA HIS A 67 12.72 -4.63 -40.93
C HIS A 67 14.26 -4.59 -40.84
N THR A 68 14.92 -5.43 -41.64
CA THR A 68 16.41 -5.50 -41.69
C THR A 68 17.01 -4.72 -42.88
N ASN A 69 16.23 -4.47 -43.93
CA ASN A 69 16.70 -3.90 -45.20
C ASN A 69 16.30 -2.42 -45.35
N ALA A 70 17.08 -1.65 -46.11
CA ALA A 70 16.85 -0.21 -46.28
C ALA A 70 15.93 0.14 -47.48
N GLY A 71 15.12 -0.80 -47.97
CA GLY A 71 14.37 -0.63 -49.22
C GLY A 71 15.24 -0.73 -50.48
N LYS A 72 14.63 -0.91 -51.66
CA LYS A 72 15.31 -1.03 -52.95
C LYS A 72 15.34 0.30 -53.73
N ASN A 73 14.48 1.24 -53.38
CA ASN A 73 14.35 2.56 -54.01
C ASN A 73 14.07 3.62 -52.93
N LEU A 74 14.20 4.89 -53.30
CA LEU A 74 14.05 6.03 -52.39
C LEU A 74 12.68 6.05 -51.69
N GLU A 75 11.62 5.72 -52.41
CA GLU A 75 10.23 5.73 -51.93
C GLU A 75 9.97 4.64 -50.88
N GLU A 76 10.50 3.42 -51.10
CA GLU A 76 10.47 2.33 -50.12
C GLU A 76 11.27 2.69 -48.87
N THR A 77 12.47 3.25 -49.01
CA THR A 77 13.28 3.68 -47.86
C THR A 77 12.56 4.76 -47.03
N GLN A 78 11.87 5.69 -47.69
CA GLN A 78 11.10 6.75 -47.03
C GLN A 78 9.88 6.19 -46.29
N THR A 79 9.21 5.19 -46.87
CA THR A 79 8.10 4.47 -46.22
C THR A 79 8.58 3.72 -44.97
N LEU A 80 9.69 2.99 -45.08
CA LEU A 80 10.31 2.29 -43.95
C LEU A 80 10.73 3.24 -42.82
N LEU A 81 11.22 4.44 -43.14
CA LEU A 81 11.54 5.45 -42.14
C LEU A 81 10.29 5.99 -41.43
N LYS A 82 9.18 6.15 -42.16
CA LYS A 82 7.89 6.51 -41.57
C LYS A 82 7.39 5.43 -40.60
N GLU A 83 7.43 4.16 -41.01
CA GLU A 83 7.06 3.02 -40.17
C GLU A 83 7.95 2.91 -38.93
N HIS A 84 9.25 3.19 -39.06
CA HIS A 84 10.18 3.27 -37.93
C HIS A 84 9.75 4.34 -36.93
N ASN A 85 9.44 5.54 -37.39
CA ASN A 85 9.00 6.64 -36.52
C ASN A 85 7.66 6.33 -35.82
N GLU A 86 6.72 5.72 -36.53
CA GLU A 86 5.46 5.25 -35.93
C GLU A 86 5.69 4.16 -34.88
N PHE A 87 6.60 3.21 -35.15
CA PHE A 87 6.98 2.19 -34.19
C PHE A 87 7.70 2.78 -32.97
N LYS A 88 8.61 3.73 -33.18
CA LYS A 88 9.30 4.47 -32.12
C LYS A 88 8.31 5.21 -31.22
N ALA A 89 7.27 5.83 -31.79
CA ALA A 89 6.21 6.46 -31.02
C ALA A 89 5.45 5.45 -30.14
N ARG A 90 5.13 4.26 -30.66
CA ARG A 90 4.53 3.17 -29.87
C ARG A 90 5.47 2.64 -28.78
N ALA A 91 6.77 2.55 -29.09
CA ALA A 91 7.81 2.11 -28.16
C ALA A 91 8.09 3.10 -27.02
N LYS A 92 7.67 4.37 -27.16
CA LYS A 92 7.85 5.40 -26.14
C LYS A 92 7.21 4.99 -24.80
N GLU A 93 6.02 4.39 -24.83
CA GLU A 93 5.37 3.95 -23.59
C GLU A 93 6.19 2.88 -22.87
N THR A 94 6.72 1.90 -23.59
CA THR A 94 7.59 0.87 -23.01
C THR A 94 8.88 1.45 -22.45
N ARG A 95 9.47 2.45 -23.13
CA ARG A 95 10.66 3.18 -22.63
C ARG A 95 10.40 3.78 -21.26
N GLU A 96 9.27 4.48 -21.10
CA GLU A 96 8.91 5.11 -19.83
C GLU A 96 8.60 4.06 -18.75
N LYS A 97 7.92 2.97 -19.10
CA LYS A 97 7.70 1.83 -18.18
C LYS A 97 9.01 1.22 -17.69
N VAL A 98 9.99 1.01 -18.57
CA VAL A 98 11.31 0.46 -18.20
C VAL A 98 12.05 1.43 -17.27
N LYS A 99 12.07 2.74 -17.56
CA LYS A 99 12.70 3.73 -16.68
C LYS A 99 12.10 3.73 -15.27
N LEU A 100 10.76 3.75 -15.20
CA LEU A 100 10.01 3.64 -13.94
C LEU A 100 10.40 2.37 -13.18
N LEU A 101 10.40 1.22 -13.87
CA LEU A 101 10.76 -0.06 -13.27
C LEU A 101 12.16 -0.01 -12.62
N LEU A 102 13.14 0.58 -13.29
CA LEU A 102 14.49 0.76 -12.74
C LEU A 102 14.49 1.66 -11.50
N GLN A 103 13.79 2.80 -11.54
CA GLN A 103 13.70 3.72 -10.39
C GLN A 103 13.03 3.08 -9.17
N VAL A 104 11.95 2.33 -9.38
CA VAL A 104 11.28 1.61 -8.28
C VAL A 104 12.20 0.54 -7.70
N ALA A 105 12.95 -0.17 -8.53
CA ALA A 105 13.90 -1.16 -8.06
C ALA A 105 14.98 -0.55 -7.15
N ASP A 106 15.55 0.58 -7.54
CA ASP A 106 16.54 1.30 -6.74
C ASP A 106 15.95 1.67 -5.37
N GLY A 107 14.75 2.26 -5.35
CA GLY A 107 14.07 2.61 -4.11
C GLY A 107 13.70 1.42 -3.21
N LEU A 108 13.38 0.25 -3.79
CA LEU A 108 13.15 -0.98 -3.02
C LEU A 108 14.46 -1.53 -2.44
N VAL A 109 15.54 -1.52 -3.21
CA VAL A 109 16.85 -1.99 -2.77
C VAL A 109 17.42 -1.11 -1.66
N GLU A 110 17.35 0.22 -1.79
CA GLU A 110 17.83 1.17 -0.79
C GLU A 110 17.12 1.01 0.57
N LYS A 111 15.84 0.67 0.55
CA LYS A 111 15.04 0.40 1.76
C LYS A 111 15.33 -0.97 2.40
N GLY A 112 16.24 -1.77 1.85
CA GLY A 112 16.57 -3.09 2.39
C GLY A 112 15.45 -4.12 2.20
N HIS A 113 14.75 -4.07 1.07
CA HIS A 113 13.66 -5.00 0.76
C HIS A 113 14.11 -6.47 0.79
N VAL A 114 13.29 -7.38 1.34
CA VAL A 114 13.65 -8.80 1.53
C VAL A 114 13.99 -9.54 0.22
N HIS A 115 13.42 -9.09 -0.91
CA HIS A 115 13.67 -9.65 -2.25
C HIS A 115 14.72 -8.88 -3.07
N ALA A 116 15.57 -8.06 -2.44
CA ALA A 116 16.51 -7.18 -3.15
C ALA A 116 17.39 -7.89 -4.20
N THR A 117 17.86 -9.11 -3.92
CA THR A 117 18.67 -9.90 -4.86
C THR A 117 17.89 -10.24 -6.13
N SER A 118 16.65 -10.71 -6.00
CA SER A 118 15.79 -11.06 -7.13
C SER A 118 15.41 -9.82 -7.94
N ILE A 119 15.11 -8.71 -7.26
CA ILE A 119 14.82 -7.40 -7.90
C ILE A 119 16.00 -6.97 -8.76
N LYS A 120 17.24 -7.02 -8.22
CA LYS A 120 18.46 -6.70 -8.98
C LYS A 120 18.66 -7.60 -10.21
N SER A 121 18.33 -8.88 -10.10
CA SER A 121 18.41 -9.81 -11.24
C SER A 121 17.43 -9.44 -12.35
N TRP A 122 16.18 -9.11 -11.99
CA TRP A 122 15.18 -8.64 -12.95
C TRP A 122 15.59 -7.32 -13.61
N VAL A 123 16.07 -6.35 -12.84
CA VAL A 123 16.63 -5.10 -13.35
C VAL A 123 17.71 -5.34 -14.39
N ALA A 124 18.70 -6.18 -14.07
CA ALA A 124 19.78 -6.50 -14.99
C ALA A 124 19.28 -7.15 -16.29
N ALA A 125 18.28 -8.02 -16.20
CA ALA A 125 17.68 -8.65 -17.37
C ALA A 125 16.93 -7.65 -18.25
N VAL A 126 16.07 -6.82 -17.66
CA VAL A 126 15.29 -5.79 -18.37
C VAL A 126 16.20 -4.74 -18.99
N ASP A 127 17.15 -4.19 -18.23
CA ASP A 127 18.09 -3.17 -18.70
C ASP A 127 18.94 -3.70 -19.87
N ARG A 128 19.48 -4.91 -19.75
CA ARG A 128 20.26 -5.54 -20.82
C ARG A 128 19.43 -5.71 -22.09
N ARG A 129 18.21 -6.26 -21.98
CA ARG A 129 17.34 -6.50 -23.14
C ARG A 129 16.90 -5.19 -23.79
N TYR A 130 16.55 -4.19 -22.99
CA TYR A 130 16.12 -2.90 -23.50
C TYR A 130 17.26 -2.14 -24.20
N LYS A 131 18.48 -2.17 -23.64
CA LYS A 131 19.67 -1.58 -24.26
C LYS A 131 20.02 -2.25 -25.59
N ASP A 132 19.97 -3.57 -25.67
CA ASP A 132 20.22 -4.32 -26.91
C ASP A 132 19.20 -3.95 -27.99
N PHE A 133 17.90 -4.02 -27.65
CA PHE A 133 16.80 -3.62 -28.52
C PHE A 133 16.97 -2.17 -29.03
N SER A 134 17.23 -1.23 -28.11
CA SER A 134 17.40 0.20 -28.44
C SER A 134 18.60 0.45 -29.36
N CYS A 135 19.73 -0.23 -29.11
CA CYS A 135 20.92 -0.16 -29.96
C CYS A 135 20.63 -0.64 -31.40
N ARG A 136 19.89 -1.74 -31.55
CA ARG A 136 19.51 -2.27 -32.87
C ARG A 136 18.50 -1.38 -33.58
N MET A 137 17.53 -0.84 -32.86
CA MET A 137 16.55 0.10 -33.38
C MET A 137 17.22 1.37 -33.94
N GLU A 138 18.25 1.84 -33.23
CA GLU A 138 19.05 2.99 -33.63
C GLU A 138 19.91 2.70 -34.87
N LYS A 139 20.58 1.55 -34.93
CA LYS A 139 21.32 1.11 -36.13
C LYS A 139 20.42 1.02 -37.36
N HIS A 140 19.20 0.51 -37.20
CA HIS A 140 18.23 0.43 -38.29
C HIS A 140 17.81 1.83 -38.77
N ARG A 141 17.56 2.76 -37.83
CA ARG A 141 17.25 4.17 -38.14
C ARG A 141 18.35 4.83 -38.95
N VAL A 142 19.59 4.77 -38.45
CA VAL A 142 20.76 5.38 -39.10
C VAL A 142 20.96 4.82 -40.50
N LYS A 143 20.74 3.50 -40.70
CA LYS A 143 20.81 2.87 -42.03
C LYS A 143 19.79 3.45 -43.01
N LEU A 144 18.55 3.68 -42.58
CA LEU A 144 17.50 4.29 -43.41
C LEU A 144 17.83 5.74 -43.75
N GLU A 145 18.23 6.54 -42.75
CA GLU A 145 18.56 7.95 -42.94
C GLU A 145 19.78 8.16 -43.83
N THR A 146 20.82 7.34 -43.64
CA THR A 146 22.01 7.37 -44.51
C THR A 146 21.66 7.07 -45.96
N THR A 147 20.74 6.12 -46.18
CA THR A 147 20.26 5.76 -47.54
C THR A 147 19.46 6.91 -48.18
N LEU A 148 18.81 7.75 -47.36
CA LEU A 148 18.07 8.94 -47.80
C LEU A 148 18.93 10.21 -47.87
N GLY A 149 20.21 10.15 -47.48
CA GLY A 149 21.09 11.33 -47.40
C GLY A 149 20.71 12.31 -46.29
N LEU A 150 19.98 11.87 -45.27
CA LEU A 150 19.57 12.67 -44.12
C LEU A 150 20.65 12.60 -43.04
N THR A 151 21.08 13.76 -42.52
CA THR A 151 21.94 13.85 -41.32
C THR A 151 21.08 14.01 -40.07
N HIS A 152 21.26 13.11 -39.11
CA HIS A 152 20.50 13.08 -37.86
C HIS A 152 20.85 14.22 -36.90
N ASP A 153 19.83 14.81 -36.26
CA ASP A 153 19.97 15.67 -35.07
C ASP A 153 19.74 14.84 -33.77
N PRO A 154 20.78 14.59 -32.95
CA PRO A 154 20.69 13.79 -31.71
C PRO A 154 19.79 14.39 -30.61
N GLN A 155 19.30 15.61 -30.78
CA GLN A 155 18.64 16.34 -29.70
C GLN A 155 17.22 15.82 -29.39
N GLU A 156 16.53 15.18 -30.34
CA GLU A 156 15.15 14.71 -30.17
C GLU A 156 14.99 13.53 -29.19
N ASP A 157 16.02 12.69 -28.99
CA ASP A 157 15.93 11.48 -28.16
C ASP A 157 16.26 11.67 -26.67
N ARG A 158 16.72 12.86 -26.29
CA ARG A 158 17.21 13.21 -24.95
C ARG A 158 16.17 13.83 -24.02
N GLN A 159 14.96 14.11 -24.48
CA GLN A 159 13.90 14.58 -23.59
C GLN A 159 13.42 13.43 -22.70
N SER A 160 14.09 13.27 -21.55
CA SER A 160 13.48 12.62 -20.39
C SER A 160 12.22 13.40 -20.06
N ASP A 161 11.05 12.76 -20.16
CA ASP A 161 9.77 13.39 -19.85
C ASP A 161 9.75 13.74 -18.35
N PRO A 162 9.84 15.03 -17.95
CA PRO A 162 9.80 15.43 -16.54
C PRO A 162 8.48 15.00 -15.86
N ASN A 163 7.46 14.74 -16.67
CA ASN A 163 6.14 14.26 -16.28
C ASN A 163 6.16 12.85 -15.65
N LEU A 164 7.11 11.97 -16.02
CA LEU A 164 7.14 10.61 -15.46
C LEU A 164 7.51 10.63 -13.98
N GLU A 165 8.54 11.39 -13.62
CA GLU A 165 8.97 11.53 -12.23
C GLU A 165 7.88 12.19 -11.37
N GLU A 166 7.18 13.17 -11.95
CA GLU A 166 6.03 13.82 -11.32
C GLU A 166 4.86 12.86 -11.12
N LYS A 167 4.51 12.04 -12.12
CA LYS A 167 3.48 10.99 -12.03
C LYS A 167 3.79 9.93 -10.97
N LEU A 168 5.06 9.61 -10.76
CA LEU A 168 5.49 8.64 -9.77
C LEU A 168 5.48 9.19 -8.37
N GLN A 169 5.93 10.43 -8.20
CA GLN A 169 5.73 11.14 -6.96
C GLN A 169 4.24 11.29 -6.65
N GLN A 170 3.41 11.53 -7.67
CA GLN A 170 1.97 11.64 -7.52
C GLN A 170 1.34 10.30 -7.10
N ALA A 171 1.63 9.19 -7.78
CA ALA A 171 1.12 7.86 -7.42
C ALA A 171 1.61 7.40 -6.03
N ALA A 172 2.86 7.69 -5.67
CA ALA A 172 3.40 7.40 -4.34
C ALA A 172 2.75 8.28 -3.26
N LYS A 173 2.48 9.56 -3.56
CA LYS A 173 1.73 10.47 -2.68
C LYS A 173 0.30 9.98 -2.49
N GLU A 174 -0.39 9.61 -3.56
CA GLU A 174 -1.76 9.08 -3.53
C GLU A 174 -1.87 7.81 -2.68
N LEU A 175 -0.96 6.85 -2.87
CA LEU A 175 -0.92 5.64 -2.05
C LEU A 175 -0.66 5.94 -0.56
N ASN A 176 0.24 6.89 -0.28
CA ASN A 176 0.55 7.30 1.10
C ASN A 176 -0.63 8.06 1.73
N GLU A 177 -1.31 8.89 0.95
CA GLU A 177 -2.47 9.66 1.38
C GLU A 177 -3.68 8.76 1.62
N GLU A 178 -3.88 7.72 0.80
CA GLU A 178 -4.88 6.69 1.02
C GLU A 178 -4.59 5.88 2.30
N LYS A 179 -3.32 5.52 2.55
CA LYS A 179 -2.90 4.90 3.82
C LYS A 179 -3.18 5.81 5.02
N ARG A 180 -2.87 7.11 4.92
CA ARG A 180 -3.18 8.11 5.98
C ARG A 180 -4.69 8.29 6.18
N ARG A 181 -5.47 8.31 5.11
CA ARG A 181 -6.94 8.42 5.15
C ARG A 181 -7.54 7.19 5.83
N SER A 182 -7.08 5.99 5.50
CA SER A 182 -7.49 4.75 6.18
C SER A 182 -7.11 4.76 7.67
N ALA A 183 -5.90 5.19 8.02
CA ALA A 183 -5.48 5.28 9.42
C ALA A 183 -6.35 6.26 10.22
N ARG A 184 -6.59 7.47 9.69
CA ARG A 184 -7.49 8.46 10.31
C ARG A 184 -8.92 7.94 10.46
N ARG A 185 -9.42 7.19 9.47
CA ARG A 185 -10.75 6.58 9.55
C ARG A 185 -10.83 5.55 10.67
N LYS A 186 -9.79 4.72 10.84
CA LYS A 186 -9.70 3.77 11.97
C LYS A 186 -9.64 4.49 13.31
N GLU A 187 -8.81 5.54 13.43
CA GLU A 187 -8.74 6.37 14.65
C GLU A 187 -10.09 7.01 14.99
N PHE A 188 -10.80 7.52 13.98
CA PHE A 188 -12.12 8.11 14.19
C PHE A 188 -13.13 7.08 14.71
N ILE A 189 -13.20 5.89 14.09
CA ILE A 189 -14.09 4.81 14.53
C ILE A 189 -13.75 4.37 15.96
N MET A 190 -12.46 4.25 16.28
CA MET A 190 -12.02 3.90 17.64
C MET A 190 -12.40 5.00 18.66
N ALA A 191 -12.21 6.27 18.31
CA ALA A 191 -12.57 7.39 19.17
C ALA A 191 -14.09 7.47 19.39
N GLU A 192 -14.89 7.25 18.34
CA GLU A 192 -16.35 7.17 18.42
C GLU A 192 -16.79 6.02 19.33
N LEU A 193 -16.22 4.82 19.14
CA LEU A 193 -16.54 3.65 19.95
C LEU A 193 -16.20 3.86 21.44
N LEU A 194 -15.03 4.43 21.73
CA LEU A 194 -14.65 4.79 23.10
C LEU A 194 -15.54 5.90 23.68
N GLN A 195 -16.02 6.83 22.85
CA GLN A 195 -16.90 7.89 23.29
C GLN A 195 -18.30 7.37 23.59
N THR A 196 -18.86 6.50 22.74
CA THR A 196 -20.15 5.85 22.98
C THR A 196 -20.08 4.96 24.22
N GLU A 197 -18.94 4.30 24.45
CA GLU A 197 -18.70 3.54 25.66
C GLU A 197 -18.72 4.43 26.90
N ARG A 198 -18.00 5.56 26.89
CA ARG A 198 -18.03 6.53 28.01
C ARG A 198 -19.42 7.07 28.28
N THR A 199 -20.19 7.37 27.23
CA THR A 199 -21.58 7.82 27.37
C THR A 199 -22.44 6.72 27.99
N TYR A 200 -22.32 5.49 27.49
CA TYR A 200 -23.04 4.33 28.03
C TYR A 200 -22.75 4.13 29.52
N VAL A 201 -21.48 4.12 29.94
CA VAL A 201 -21.09 3.98 31.36
C VAL A 201 -21.66 5.10 32.23
N LYS A 202 -21.67 6.33 31.71
CA LYS A 202 -22.25 7.49 32.40
C LYS A 202 -23.77 7.41 32.54
N ASP A 203 -24.45 6.85 31.54
CA ASP A 203 -25.89 6.61 31.62
C ASP A 203 -26.20 5.52 32.65
N LEU A 204 -25.36 4.48 32.76
CA LEU A 204 -25.47 3.47 33.82
C LEU A 204 -25.29 4.10 35.21
N GLU A 205 -24.27 4.93 35.38
CA GLU A 205 -24.03 5.70 36.62
C GLU A 205 -25.26 6.53 37.00
N THR A 206 -25.82 7.27 36.05
CA THR A 206 -27.02 8.09 36.26
C THR A 206 -28.21 7.22 36.68
N CYS A 207 -28.37 6.04 36.09
CA CYS A 207 -29.44 5.11 36.47
C CYS A 207 -29.31 4.62 37.91
N ILE A 208 -28.08 4.38 38.35
CA ILE A 208 -27.76 3.93 39.70
C ILE A 208 -27.96 5.08 40.70
N ASP A 209 -27.27 6.19 40.49
CA ASP A 209 -27.18 7.30 41.45
C ASP A 209 -28.48 8.09 41.56
N CYS A 210 -29.30 8.11 40.50
CA CYS A 210 -30.58 8.79 40.51
C CYS A 210 -31.72 7.80 40.72
N TYR A 211 -32.01 6.94 39.74
CA TYR A 211 -33.26 6.16 39.77
C TYR A 211 -33.24 5.01 40.78
N MET A 212 -32.15 4.25 40.86
CA MET A 212 -32.04 3.15 41.81
C MET A 212 -31.92 3.67 43.24
N ALA A 213 -31.05 4.67 43.49
CA ALA A 213 -30.90 5.28 44.80
C ALA A 213 -32.22 5.85 45.35
N GLU A 214 -33.02 6.50 44.50
CA GLU A 214 -34.33 7.04 44.89
C GLU A 214 -35.38 5.97 45.18
N MET A 215 -35.30 4.81 44.52
CA MET A 215 -36.15 3.65 44.82
C MET A 215 -35.74 2.92 46.11
N LEU A 216 -34.50 3.08 46.54
CA LEU A 216 -33.96 2.49 47.77
C LEU A 216 -34.04 3.46 48.95
N ALA A 217 -34.37 4.73 48.70
CA ALA A 217 -34.48 5.76 49.74
C ALA A 217 -35.64 5.46 50.70
N PRO A 218 -35.40 5.43 52.03
CA PRO A 218 -36.40 5.03 53.02
C PRO A 218 -37.56 6.03 53.16
N ASP A 219 -37.38 7.27 52.70
CA ASP A 219 -38.32 8.38 52.91
C ASP A 219 -39.22 8.67 51.69
N LYS A 220 -39.21 7.82 50.65
CA LYS A 220 -40.01 8.01 49.43
C LYS A 220 -41.20 7.07 49.33
N GLU A 221 -42.39 7.64 49.12
CA GLU A 221 -43.59 6.88 48.79
C GLU A 221 -43.52 6.35 47.35
N LEU A 222 -43.22 5.06 47.22
CA LEU A 222 -43.25 4.37 45.94
C LEU A 222 -44.65 3.81 45.64
N PRO A 223 -45.12 3.84 44.38
CA PRO A 223 -46.33 3.14 43.97
C PRO A 223 -46.27 1.65 44.33
N ALA A 224 -47.38 1.10 44.84
CA ALA A 224 -47.47 -0.30 45.29
C ALA A 224 -47.06 -1.33 44.22
N GLY A 225 -47.18 -1.00 42.93
CA GLY A 225 -46.79 -1.87 41.82
C GLY A 225 -45.29 -2.08 41.64
N ILE A 226 -44.44 -1.16 42.13
CA ILE A 226 -42.98 -1.18 41.94
C ILE A 226 -42.20 -1.23 43.26
N SER A 227 -42.87 -1.02 44.40
CA SER A 227 -42.26 -1.14 45.73
C SER A 227 -41.62 -2.52 45.92
N GLY A 228 -40.36 -2.53 46.37
CA GLY A 228 -39.56 -3.75 46.58
C GLY A 228 -39.08 -4.45 45.31
N LYS A 229 -39.38 -3.96 44.09
CA LYS A 229 -39.02 -4.62 42.82
C LYS A 229 -37.77 -4.09 42.14
N HIS A 230 -36.90 -3.41 42.88
CA HIS A 230 -35.64 -2.84 42.38
C HIS A 230 -34.76 -3.86 41.63
N ASP A 231 -34.59 -5.07 42.18
CA ASP A 231 -33.80 -6.13 41.54
C ASP A 231 -34.36 -6.60 40.19
N ILE A 232 -35.67 -6.48 39.98
CA ILE A 232 -36.33 -6.87 38.72
C ILE A 232 -36.23 -5.73 37.70
N ILE A 233 -36.37 -4.48 38.15
CA ILE A 233 -36.39 -3.29 37.29
C ILE A 233 -34.98 -2.94 36.81
N PHE A 234 -33.99 -3.03 37.70
CA PHE A 234 -32.61 -2.64 37.42
C PHE A 234 -31.68 -3.84 37.16
N GLY A 235 -32.06 -5.06 37.55
CA GLY A 235 -31.29 -6.26 37.26
C GLY A 235 -29.85 -6.17 37.75
N ASN A 236 -28.90 -6.53 36.88
CA ASN A 236 -27.47 -6.53 37.15
C ASN A 236 -26.77 -5.21 36.74
N ILE A 237 -27.50 -4.09 36.65
CA ILE A 237 -26.94 -2.81 36.17
C ILE A 237 -25.73 -2.34 36.97
N GLN A 238 -25.71 -2.59 38.29
CA GLN A 238 -24.58 -2.25 39.17
C GLN A 238 -23.33 -3.07 38.83
N ASP A 239 -23.50 -4.36 38.54
CA ASP A 239 -22.39 -5.25 38.17
C ASP A 239 -21.82 -4.85 36.81
N ILE A 240 -22.68 -4.47 35.85
CA ILE A 240 -22.27 -3.98 34.53
C ILE A 240 -21.51 -2.65 34.68
N TYR A 241 -22.04 -1.67 35.41
CA TYR A 241 -21.33 -0.41 35.68
C TYR A 241 -19.97 -0.66 36.33
N ASN A 242 -19.91 -1.49 37.37
CA ASN A 242 -18.67 -1.83 38.06
C ASN A 242 -17.66 -2.57 37.17
N PHE A 243 -18.12 -3.30 36.16
CA PHE A 243 -17.25 -3.96 35.18
C PHE A 243 -16.61 -2.94 34.23
N HIS A 244 -17.38 -1.97 33.74
CA HIS A 244 -16.90 -0.98 32.77
C HIS A 244 -16.19 0.23 33.39
N ASN A 245 -16.37 0.48 34.70
CA ASN A 245 -15.75 1.61 35.42
C ASN A 245 -14.37 1.27 36.04
N LYS A 246 -13.70 0.22 35.56
CA LYS A 246 -12.33 -0.20 35.97
C LYS A 246 -11.30 0.14 34.90
#